data_AF-A0AAN7EKM4-F1
#
_entry.id   AF-A0AAN7EKM4-F1
#
_cell.length_a   1.000
_cell.length_b   1.000
_cell.length_c   1.000
_cell.angle_alpha   90.00
_cell.angle_beta   90.00
_cell.angle_gamma   90.00
#
_symmetry.space_group_name_H-M   'P 1'
#
loop_
_entity.id
_entity.type
_entity.pdbx_description
1 polymer ?
#
loop_
_entity_poly.entity_id
_entity_poly.type
_entity_poly.pdbx_seq_one_letter_code
_entity_poly.pdbx_strand_id
1 'polypeptide(L)'
;MFERLTTLHLSKMPKLMHLWKENSQQGRGIQNLESLQVSYCGRLKNLVPSSMCFRNLHTLRVSKCHGLISLATSSTVKGLVQLKELRIRRCKRMREIATNEGEGEAGDEICFNQLYSLSLYDLPTLGSFFHLGNRTIKFPSLEYLYVHSCPELKIFSNGVLSMQKLKHVGLDGNYWSPYQEGDLFPVEDVNTFIKRCWEKNNDLCLRQLFTQKTNASTSEAGEENDVDDLEDDSM
;
A
#
# COMPACT_ATOMS: atom_id res chain seq x y z
N MET A 1 -18.91 -16.39 -22.89
CA MET A 1 -18.03 -17.53 -23.24
C MET A 1 -16.69 -17.36 -22.52
N PHE A 2 -16.59 -17.78 -21.25
CA PHE A 2 -15.32 -17.93 -20.48
C PHE A 2 -15.47 -18.89 -19.27
N GLU A 3 -16.46 -19.79 -19.23
CA GLU A 3 -16.84 -20.54 -18.00
C GLU A 3 -15.74 -21.42 -17.37
N ARG A 4 -14.58 -21.60 -18.02
CA ARG A 4 -13.41 -22.34 -17.52
C ARG A 4 -12.18 -21.48 -17.24
N LEU A 5 -12.27 -20.16 -17.36
CA LEU A 5 -11.11 -19.29 -17.19
C LEU A 5 -10.75 -19.18 -15.71
N THR A 6 -9.69 -19.90 -15.29
CA THR A 6 -9.18 -19.88 -13.91
C THR A 6 -8.00 -18.92 -13.74
N THR A 7 -7.24 -18.63 -14.80
CA THR A 7 -6.09 -17.73 -14.74
C THR A 7 -6.17 -16.67 -15.84
N LEU A 8 -5.99 -15.41 -15.46
CA LEU A 8 -5.96 -14.27 -16.37
C LEU A 8 -4.69 -13.45 -16.09
N HIS A 9 -3.83 -13.35 -17.10
CA HIS A 9 -2.66 -12.48 -17.06
C HIS A 9 -2.75 -11.42 -18.16
N LEU A 10 -2.73 -10.15 -17.76
CA LEU A 10 -2.76 -9.01 -18.65
C LEU A 10 -1.47 -8.23 -18.48
N SER A 11 -0.70 -8.07 -19.56
CA SER A 11 0.58 -7.39 -19.53
C SER A 11 0.71 -6.38 -20.66
N LYS A 12 1.28 -5.20 -20.35
CA LYS A 12 1.66 -4.18 -21.34
C LYS A 12 0.49 -3.79 -22.25
N MET A 13 -0.68 -3.55 -21.67
CA MET A 13 -1.87 -3.07 -22.39
C MET A 13 -2.08 -1.57 -22.13
N PRO A 14 -1.41 -0.68 -22.88
CA PRO A 14 -1.40 0.76 -22.57
C PRO A 14 -2.75 1.44 -22.82
N LYS A 15 -3.62 0.86 -23.66
CA LYS A 15 -4.96 1.38 -23.96
C LYS A 15 -6.06 0.81 -23.05
N LEU A 16 -5.74 -0.17 -22.20
CA LEU A 16 -6.72 -0.83 -21.34
C LEU A 16 -7.14 0.11 -20.21
N MET A 17 -8.40 0.54 -20.24
CA MET A 17 -8.97 1.46 -19.23
C MET A 17 -9.82 0.74 -18.18
N HIS A 18 -10.52 -0.31 -18.61
CA HIS A 18 -11.41 -1.13 -17.79
C HIS A 18 -11.18 -2.60 -18.15
N LEU A 19 -11.07 -3.47 -17.14
CA LEU A 19 -11.07 -4.92 -17.37
C LEU A 19 -12.45 -5.45 -17.70
N TRP A 20 -13.46 -4.84 -17.09
CA TRP A 20 -14.83 -5.32 -17.07
C TRP A 20 -15.78 -4.16 -17.37
N LYS A 21 -16.87 -4.45 -18.07
CA LYS A 21 -17.92 -3.47 -18.35
C LYS A 21 -18.90 -3.44 -17.17
N GLU A 22 -19.10 -2.27 -16.57
CA GLU A 22 -20.11 -2.06 -15.52
C GLU A 22 -21.49 -2.52 -16.02
N ASN A 23 -22.24 -3.21 -15.15
CA ASN A 23 -23.60 -3.70 -15.42
C ASN A 23 -23.76 -4.73 -16.56
N SER A 24 -22.68 -5.33 -17.05
CA SER A 24 -22.82 -6.40 -18.06
C SER A 24 -23.11 -7.75 -17.40
N GLN A 25 -24.20 -8.41 -17.83
CA GLN A 25 -24.55 -9.79 -17.47
C GLN A 25 -23.46 -10.81 -17.89
N GLN A 26 -22.41 -10.38 -18.61
CA GLN A 26 -21.24 -11.16 -18.98
C GLN A 26 -20.31 -11.54 -17.81
N GLY A 27 -20.52 -11.01 -16.61
CA GLY A 27 -19.71 -11.35 -15.42
C GLY A 27 -19.76 -12.82 -14.98
N ARG A 28 -20.70 -13.63 -15.51
CA ARG A 28 -20.75 -15.08 -15.24
C ARG A 28 -19.51 -15.83 -15.73
N GLY A 29 -18.87 -15.35 -16.79
CA GLY A 29 -17.73 -16.03 -17.41
C GLY A 29 -16.44 -16.04 -16.57
N ILE A 30 -16.36 -15.30 -15.47
CA ILE A 30 -15.09 -15.09 -14.73
C ILE A 30 -15.24 -15.34 -13.23
N GLN A 31 -16.38 -15.89 -12.80
CA GLN A 31 -16.61 -16.27 -11.40
C GLN A 31 -15.69 -17.41 -10.94
N ASN A 32 -15.17 -18.18 -11.90
CA ASN A 32 -14.22 -19.27 -11.67
C ASN A 32 -12.76 -18.80 -11.71
N LEU A 33 -12.52 -17.49 -11.82
CA LEU A 33 -11.15 -16.97 -11.84
C LEU A 33 -10.49 -17.16 -10.48
N GLU A 34 -9.37 -17.88 -10.49
CA GLU A 34 -8.54 -18.22 -9.34
C GLU A 34 -7.30 -17.34 -9.25
N SER A 35 -6.76 -16.89 -10.38
CA SER A 35 -5.56 -16.06 -10.44
C SER A 35 -5.75 -14.89 -11.41
N LEU A 36 -5.57 -13.67 -10.91
CA LEU A 36 -5.57 -12.44 -11.71
C LEU A 36 -4.23 -11.72 -11.55
N GLN A 37 -3.53 -11.56 -12.67
CA GLN A 37 -2.27 -10.85 -12.73
C GLN A 37 -2.35 -9.72 -13.75
N VAL A 38 -2.06 -8.49 -13.34
CA VAL A 38 -2.08 -7.32 -14.22
C VAL A 38 -0.78 -6.56 -14.09
N SER A 39 -0.08 -6.35 -15.21
CA SER A 39 1.21 -5.69 -15.25
C SER A 39 1.32 -4.65 -16.36
N TYR A 40 1.92 -3.50 -16.08
CA TYR A 40 2.18 -2.44 -17.09
C TYR A 40 0.91 -1.93 -17.82
N CYS A 41 -0.25 -1.90 -17.16
CA CYS A 41 -1.50 -1.36 -17.71
C CYS A 41 -1.72 0.08 -17.21
N GLY A 42 -1.00 1.03 -17.80
CA GLY A 42 -0.90 2.40 -17.28
C GLY A 42 -2.19 3.23 -17.28
N ARG A 43 -3.20 2.89 -18.10
CA ARG A 43 -4.49 3.59 -18.15
C ARG A 43 -5.61 2.90 -17.37
N LEU A 44 -5.34 1.74 -16.78
CA LEU A 44 -6.33 0.97 -16.05
C LEU A 44 -6.72 1.73 -14.77
N LYS A 45 -8.01 2.06 -14.61
CA LYS A 45 -8.47 2.89 -13.48
C LYS A 45 -8.98 2.08 -12.30
N ASN A 46 -9.72 1.00 -12.58
CA ASN A 46 -10.34 0.10 -11.62
C ASN A 46 -10.11 -1.35 -12.06
N LEU A 47 -9.79 -2.23 -11.11
CA LEU A 47 -9.56 -3.63 -11.40
C LEU A 47 -10.85 -4.45 -11.30
N VAL A 48 -11.64 -4.19 -10.25
CA VAL A 48 -12.89 -4.91 -10.00
C VAL A 48 -14.05 -3.92 -9.83
N PRO A 49 -15.08 -3.96 -10.70
CA PRO A 49 -16.29 -3.16 -10.51
C PRO A 49 -17.17 -3.76 -9.42
N SER A 50 -18.00 -2.91 -8.80
CA SER A 50 -18.91 -3.24 -7.69
C SER A 50 -19.93 -4.34 -8.00
N SER A 51 -20.26 -4.55 -9.27
CA SER A 51 -21.21 -5.57 -9.71
C SER A 51 -20.62 -6.99 -9.79
N MET A 52 -19.34 -7.20 -9.44
CA MET A 52 -18.65 -8.48 -9.58
C MET A 52 -18.24 -9.09 -8.24
N CYS A 53 -18.30 -10.42 -8.18
CA CYS A 53 -17.91 -11.20 -7.00
C CYS A 53 -16.91 -12.28 -7.40
N PHE A 54 -15.64 -12.08 -7.03
CA PHE A 54 -14.53 -13.00 -7.33
C PHE A 54 -14.37 -14.05 -6.22
N ARG A 55 -15.39 -14.89 -6.04
CA ARG A 55 -15.47 -15.83 -4.91
C ARG A 55 -14.38 -16.90 -4.89
N ASN A 56 -13.86 -17.27 -6.06
CA ASN A 56 -12.84 -18.31 -6.21
C ASN A 56 -11.42 -17.74 -6.38
N LEU A 57 -11.25 -16.43 -6.31
CA LEU A 57 -9.95 -15.80 -6.55
C LEU A 57 -9.02 -16.05 -5.37
N HIS A 58 -7.93 -16.77 -5.64
CA HIS A 58 -6.88 -17.11 -4.68
C HIS A 58 -5.72 -16.12 -4.73
N THR A 59 -5.37 -15.66 -5.93
CA THR A 59 -4.17 -14.85 -6.15
C THR A 59 -4.52 -13.59 -6.94
N LEU A 60 -4.16 -12.44 -6.37
CA LEU A 60 -4.29 -11.16 -7.03
C LEU A 60 -2.95 -10.41 -7.01
N ARG A 61 -2.37 -10.21 -8.20
CA ARG A 61 -1.11 -9.49 -8.37
C ARG A 61 -1.27 -8.32 -9.33
N VAL A 62 -0.91 -7.13 -8.89
CA VAL A 62 -0.93 -5.93 -9.72
C VAL A 62 0.43 -5.26 -9.68
N SER A 63 1.00 -4.96 -10.85
CA SER A 63 2.31 -4.28 -10.91
C SER A 63 2.37 -3.20 -11.98
N LYS A 64 3.02 -2.07 -11.66
CA LYS A 64 3.29 -0.98 -12.62
C LYS A 64 2.04 -0.50 -13.38
N CYS A 65 0.88 -0.52 -12.71
CA CYS A 65 -0.39 -0.03 -13.26
C CYS A 65 -0.65 1.37 -12.71
N HIS A 66 0.06 2.35 -13.27
CA HIS A 66 0.13 3.70 -12.70
C HIS A 66 -1.20 4.48 -12.75
N GLY A 67 -2.18 4.07 -13.56
CA GLY A 67 -3.50 4.70 -13.63
C GLY A 67 -4.47 4.24 -12.54
N LEU A 68 -4.14 3.17 -11.81
CA LEU A 68 -5.02 2.50 -10.86
C LEU A 68 -5.09 3.34 -9.58
N ILE A 69 -6.30 3.76 -9.20
CA ILE A 69 -6.52 4.60 -8.02
C ILE A 69 -6.93 3.74 -6.81
N SER A 70 -7.78 2.75 -7.05
CA SER A 70 -8.18 1.72 -6.10
C SER A 70 -8.24 0.36 -6.79
N LEU A 71 -8.17 -0.73 -6.01
CA LEU A 71 -8.26 -2.08 -6.53
C LEU A 71 -9.72 -2.52 -6.68
N ALA A 72 -10.53 -2.25 -5.66
CA ALA A 72 -11.92 -2.68 -5.59
C ALA A 72 -12.75 -1.72 -4.71
N THR A 73 -14.01 -2.06 -4.53
CA THR A 73 -14.91 -1.37 -3.62
C THR A 73 -15.16 -2.20 -2.35
N SER A 74 -15.71 -1.58 -1.30
CA SER A 74 -16.02 -2.24 -0.03
C SER A 74 -16.96 -3.44 -0.20
N SER A 75 -17.94 -3.36 -1.10
CA SER A 75 -18.86 -4.46 -1.44
C SER A 75 -18.12 -5.61 -2.14
N THR A 76 -17.23 -5.26 -3.06
CA THR A 76 -16.45 -6.22 -3.85
C THR A 76 -15.47 -7.01 -2.99
N VAL A 77 -14.76 -6.35 -2.06
CA VAL A 77 -13.77 -7.02 -1.22
C VAL A 77 -14.40 -8.05 -0.28
N LYS A 78 -15.67 -7.87 0.12
CA LYS A 78 -16.44 -8.89 0.85
C LYS A 78 -16.60 -10.18 0.04
N GLY A 79 -16.51 -10.10 -1.29
CA GLY A 79 -16.55 -11.25 -2.20
C GLY A 79 -15.22 -12.01 -2.32
N LEU A 80 -14.10 -11.46 -1.85
CA LEU A 80 -12.74 -12.04 -1.97
C LEU A 80 -12.44 -13.06 -0.87
N VAL A 81 -13.41 -13.91 -0.53
CA VAL A 81 -13.37 -14.81 0.63
C VAL A 81 -12.30 -15.92 0.55
N GLN A 82 -11.90 -16.31 -0.67
CA GLN A 82 -10.87 -17.31 -0.93
C GLN A 82 -9.50 -16.70 -1.27
N LEU A 83 -9.36 -15.37 -1.18
CA LEU A 83 -8.11 -14.70 -1.53
C LEU A 83 -7.03 -15.09 -0.53
N LYS A 84 -5.98 -15.72 -1.05
CA LYS A 84 -4.82 -16.20 -0.32
C LYS A 84 -3.66 -15.22 -0.40
N GLU A 85 -3.44 -14.64 -1.58
CA GLU A 85 -2.33 -13.74 -1.84
C GLU A 85 -2.82 -12.44 -2.50
N LEU A 86 -2.44 -11.31 -1.90
CA LEU A 86 -2.59 -9.98 -2.49
C LEU A 86 -1.23 -9.30 -2.59
N ARG A 87 -0.79 -8.97 -3.82
CA ARG A 87 0.45 -8.22 -4.05
C ARG A 87 0.23 -7.04 -4.97
N ILE A 88 0.68 -5.86 -4.54
CA ILE A 88 0.55 -4.63 -5.32
C ILE A 88 1.89 -3.91 -5.33
N ARG A 89 2.43 -3.67 -6.53
CA ARG A 89 3.78 -3.12 -6.70
C ARG A 89 3.83 -1.96 -7.69
N ARG A 90 4.51 -0.87 -7.35
CA ARG A 90 4.83 0.23 -8.28
C ARG A 90 3.59 0.89 -8.91
N CYS A 91 2.47 0.97 -8.19
CA CYS A 91 1.23 1.60 -8.66
C CYS A 91 1.13 3.05 -8.13
N LYS A 92 1.76 3.98 -8.85
CA LYS A 92 2.05 5.36 -8.42
C LYS A 92 0.84 6.26 -8.07
N ARG A 93 -0.37 5.96 -8.51
CA ARG A 93 -1.58 6.76 -8.22
C ARG A 93 -2.55 6.05 -7.28
N MET A 94 -2.18 4.88 -6.75
CA MET A 94 -3.03 4.13 -5.86
C MET A 94 -3.12 4.87 -4.52
N ARG A 95 -4.33 5.22 -4.11
CA ARG A 95 -4.59 5.96 -2.86
C ARG A 95 -5.08 5.06 -1.73
N GLU A 96 -5.83 4.03 -2.09
CA GLU A 96 -6.41 3.05 -1.17
C GLU A 96 -6.57 1.71 -1.87
N ILE A 97 -6.66 0.61 -1.11
CA ILE A 97 -6.90 -0.71 -1.71
C ILE A 97 -8.38 -0.86 -2.06
N ALA A 98 -9.28 -0.47 -1.17
CA ALA A 98 -10.70 -0.45 -1.48
C ALA A 98 -11.39 0.85 -1.07
N THR A 99 -12.22 1.36 -1.98
CA THR A 99 -13.06 2.53 -1.78
C THR A 99 -14.32 2.18 -1.00
N ASN A 100 -14.76 3.07 -0.11
CA ASN A 100 -16.02 2.92 0.59
C ASN A 100 -17.21 3.34 -0.28
N GLU A 101 -18.23 2.48 -0.41
CA GLU A 101 -19.44 2.73 -1.23
C GLU A 101 -20.67 3.21 -0.43
N GLY A 102 -20.52 3.60 0.83
CA GLY A 102 -21.62 4.17 1.61
C GLY A 102 -21.27 4.41 3.08
N GLU A 103 -22.18 5.05 3.80
CA GLU A 103 -22.12 5.14 5.26
C GLU A 103 -22.31 3.73 5.83
N GLY A 104 -21.23 3.13 6.31
CA GLY A 104 -21.33 1.81 6.93
C GLY A 104 -22.15 1.87 8.20
N GLU A 105 -23.06 0.93 8.36
CA GLU A 105 -23.70 0.72 9.65
C GLU A 105 -22.63 0.37 10.70
N ALA A 106 -22.84 0.86 11.92
CA ALA A 106 -21.99 0.50 13.05
C ALA A 106 -22.05 -1.03 13.24
N GLY A 107 -20.92 -1.71 13.00
CA GLY A 107 -20.82 -3.18 13.07
C GLY A 107 -20.58 -3.88 11.74
N ASP A 108 -20.50 -3.17 10.61
CA ASP A 108 -20.19 -3.79 9.32
C ASP A 108 -18.74 -4.31 9.29
N GLU A 109 -18.56 -5.63 9.16
CA GLU A 109 -17.27 -6.31 9.20
C GLU A 109 -16.77 -6.71 7.81
N ILE A 110 -15.46 -6.59 7.58
CA ILE A 110 -14.79 -7.14 6.39
C ILE A 110 -13.76 -8.17 6.82
N CYS A 111 -13.90 -9.38 6.30
CA CYS A 111 -13.08 -10.52 6.69
C CYS A 111 -12.31 -11.10 5.49
N PHE A 112 -10.99 -11.05 5.56
CA PHE A 112 -10.09 -11.72 4.63
C PHE A 112 -9.73 -13.11 5.17
N ASN A 113 -10.68 -14.04 5.10
CA ASN A 113 -10.62 -15.33 5.80
C ASN A 113 -9.40 -16.18 5.45
N GLN A 114 -8.97 -16.16 4.19
CA GLN A 114 -7.89 -17.02 3.70
C GLN A 114 -6.61 -16.26 3.34
N LEU A 115 -6.58 -14.93 3.50
CA LEU A 115 -5.44 -14.13 3.09
C LEU A 115 -4.25 -14.47 3.98
N TYR A 116 -3.26 -15.18 3.44
CA TYR A 116 -2.07 -15.61 4.17
C TYR A 116 -0.89 -14.65 3.94
N SER A 117 -0.85 -13.98 2.79
CA SER A 117 0.23 -13.08 2.41
C SER A 117 -0.30 -11.80 1.76
N LEU A 118 0.14 -10.68 2.30
CA LEU A 118 -0.12 -9.34 1.80
C LEU A 118 1.20 -8.61 1.54
N SER A 119 1.41 -8.13 0.31
CA SER A 119 2.61 -7.33 -0.04
C SER A 119 2.22 -6.02 -0.74
N LEU A 120 2.78 -4.92 -0.24
CA LEU A 120 2.62 -3.56 -0.73
C LEU A 120 4.01 -2.96 -0.95
N TYR A 121 4.32 -2.61 -2.19
CA TYR A 121 5.66 -2.16 -2.54
C TYR A 121 5.63 -0.97 -3.49
N ASP A 122 6.37 0.09 -3.18
CA ASP A 122 6.52 1.28 -4.03
C ASP A 122 5.15 1.86 -4.44
N LEU A 123 4.37 2.23 -3.43
CA LEU A 123 3.05 2.83 -3.56
C LEU A 123 3.09 4.24 -2.94
N PRO A 124 3.67 5.23 -3.65
CA PRO A 124 3.98 6.54 -3.09
C PRO A 124 2.77 7.30 -2.54
N THR A 125 1.60 7.14 -3.17
CA THR A 125 0.37 7.87 -2.83
C THR A 125 -0.60 7.08 -1.94
N LEU A 126 -0.19 5.88 -1.49
CA LEU A 126 -1.07 5.02 -0.70
C LEU A 126 -1.17 5.58 0.72
N GLY A 127 -2.29 6.24 1.05
CA GLY A 127 -2.48 6.87 2.35
C GLY A 127 -3.00 5.91 3.43
N SER A 128 -3.84 4.95 3.03
CA SER A 128 -4.39 3.93 3.94
C SER A 128 -4.71 2.64 3.18
N PHE A 129 -4.76 1.51 3.88
CA PHE A 129 -5.19 0.24 3.28
C PHE A 129 -6.70 0.29 2.98
N PHE A 130 -7.49 0.78 3.94
CA PHE A 130 -8.93 0.97 3.82
C PHE A 130 -9.39 2.30 4.40
N HIS A 131 -10.08 3.11 3.58
CA HIS A 131 -10.77 4.31 4.05
C HIS A 131 -12.25 3.99 4.38
N LEU A 132 -12.48 3.07 5.33
CA LEU A 132 -13.80 2.47 5.57
C LEU A 132 -14.58 3.03 6.78
N GLY A 133 -14.12 4.13 7.40
CA GLY A 133 -14.70 4.62 8.65
C GLY A 133 -14.46 3.66 9.82
N ASN A 134 -15.43 3.53 10.73
CA ASN A 134 -15.31 2.74 11.98
C ASN A 134 -15.53 1.22 11.81
N ARG A 135 -15.32 0.66 10.61
CA ARG A 135 -15.53 -0.77 10.35
C ARG A 135 -14.40 -1.63 10.92
N THR A 136 -14.74 -2.84 11.34
CA THR A 136 -13.77 -3.85 11.80
C THR A 136 -13.25 -4.65 10.62
N ILE A 137 -11.93 -4.78 10.51
CA ILE A 137 -11.28 -5.56 9.45
C ILE A 137 -10.50 -6.71 10.06
N LYS A 138 -10.85 -7.94 9.66
CA LYS A 138 -10.27 -9.17 10.22
C LYS A 138 -9.43 -9.88 9.17
N PHE A 139 -8.25 -10.31 9.60
CA PHE A 139 -7.29 -11.10 8.85
C PHE A 139 -6.92 -12.37 9.66
N PRO A 140 -7.86 -13.31 9.83
CA PRO A 140 -7.67 -14.47 10.72
C PRO A 140 -6.57 -15.45 10.26
N SER A 141 -6.15 -15.38 8.99
CA SER A 141 -5.15 -16.29 8.41
C SER A 141 -3.86 -15.59 7.95
N LEU A 142 -3.75 -14.27 8.14
CA LEU A 142 -2.61 -13.52 7.63
C LEU A 142 -1.38 -13.82 8.47
N GLU A 143 -0.35 -14.40 7.85
CA GLU A 143 0.91 -14.72 8.50
C GLU A 143 2.04 -13.77 8.09
N TYR A 144 1.98 -13.27 6.85
CA TYR A 144 3.02 -12.43 6.26
C TYR A 144 2.45 -11.11 5.75
N LEU A 145 2.96 -10.00 6.30
CA LEU A 145 2.68 -8.65 5.84
C LEU A 145 3.99 -7.97 5.41
N TYR A 146 4.08 -7.60 4.15
CA TYR A 146 5.22 -6.87 3.63
C TYR A 146 4.82 -5.47 3.17
N VAL A 147 5.50 -4.45 3.67
CA VAL A 147 5.27 -3.05 3.29
C VAL A 147 6.61 -2.37 3.08
N HIS A 148 6.84 -1.83 1.88
CA HIS A 148 8.09 -1.15 1.55
C HIS A 148 7.87 -0.01 0.55
N SER A 149 8.57 1.12 0.75
CA SER A 149 8.44 2.31 -0.10
C SER A 149 6.99 2.81 -0.26
N CYS A 150 6.25 2.91 0.84
CA CYS A 150 4.90 3.50 0.89
C CYS A 150 4.91 4.76 1.80
N PRO A 151 5.52 5.88 1.37
CA PRO A 151 5.76 7.07 2.20
C PRO A 151 4.50 7.82 2.66
N GLU A 152 3.33 7.61 2.05
CA GLU A 152 2.07 8.20 2.55
C GLU A 152 1.31 7.28 3.51
N LEU A 153 1.72 6.00 3.62
CA LEU A 153 1.04 5.00 4.44
C LEU A 153 1.48 5.14 5.90
N LYS A 154 0.84 6.05 6.62
CA LYS A 154 1.14 6.33 8.04
C LYS A 154 0.50 5.33 9.00
N ILE A 155 -0.64 4.77 8.59
CA ILE A 155 -1.44 3.81 9.36
C ILE A 155 -1.97 2.75 8.39
N PHE A 156 -2.17 1.52 8.88
CA PHE A 156 -2.72 0.47 8.05
C PHE A 156 -4.22 0.69 7.81
N SER A 157 -4.99 0.96 8.86
CA SER A 157 -6.42 1.28 8.78
C SER A 157 -6.80 2.24 9.91
N ASN A 158 -7.84 3.06 9.67
CA ASN A 158 -8.49 3.87 10.72
C ASN A 158 -9.46 3.04 11.59
N GLY A 159 -9.83 1.85 11.14
CA GLY A 159 -10.74 0.94 11.86
C GLY A 159 -10.02 -0.03 12.80
N VAL A 160 -10.80 -0.84 13.52
CA VAL A 160 -10.26 -1.92 14.37
C VAL A 160 -9.69 -3.02 13.50
N LEU A 161 -8.45 -3.42 13.78
CA LEU A 161 -7.75 -4.49 13.07
C LEU A 161 -7.66 -5.74 13.95
N SER A 162 -7.94 -6.90 13.38
CA SER A 162 -7.73 -8.20 14.04
C SER A 162 -6.85 -9.10 13.17
N MET A 163 -5.66 -9.45 13.65
CA MET A 163 -4.65 -10.22 12.90
C MET A 163 -4.02 -11.31 13.77
N GLN A 164 -4.83 -12.28 14.22
CA GLN A 164 -4.44 -13.23 15.28
C GLN A 164 -3.27 -14.17 14.92
N LYS A 165 -3.01 -14.40 13.64
CA LYS A 165 -1.96 -15.32 13.17
C LYS A 165 -0.76 -14.62 12.54
N LEU A 166 -0.66 -13.30 12.68
CA LEU A 166 0.44 -12.56 12.09
C LEU A 166 1.74 -12.98 12.78
N LYS A 167 2.67 -13.53 12.00
CA LYS A 167 3.97 -14.00 12.48
C LYS A 167 5.08 -13.06 12.07
N HIS A 168 4.94 -12.48 10.87
CA HIS A 168 6.01 -11.80 10.19
C HIS A 168 5.53 -10.50 9.58
N VAL A 169 6.23 -9.42 9.92
CA VAL A 169 6.11 -8.14 9.21
C VAL A 169 7.47 -7.74 8.67
N GLY A 170 7.54 -7.36 7.41
CA GLY A 170 8.83 -7.09 6.78
C GLY A 170 8.80 -6.08 5.65
N LEU A 171 9.98 -5.81 5.11
CA LEU A 171 10.15 -5.00 3.90
C LEU A 171 10.11 -5.93 2.69
N ASP A 172 9.25 -5.65 1.71
CA ASP A 172 9.17 -6.45 0.48
C ASP A 172 10.43 -6.24 -0.38
N GLY A 173 11.20 -7.31 -0.61
CA GLY A 173 12.35 -7.30 -1.51
C GLY A 173 11.96 -7.03 -2.98
N ASN A 174 12.90 -6.53 -3.77
CA ASN A 174 12.65 -6.05 -5.15
C ASN A 174 12.30 -7.12 -6.20
N TYR A 175 12.19 -8.41 -5.83
CA TYR A 175 12.13 -9.53 -6.76
C TYR A 175 10.85 -10.35 -6.63
N TRP A 176 10.31 -10.80 -7.76
CA TRP A 176 9.08 -11.60 -7.90
C TRP A 176 9.24 -13.05 -7.37
N SER A 177 10.20 -13.31 -6.48
CA SER A 177 10.45 -14.65 -5.96
C SER A 177 9.61 -14.89 -4.70
N PRO A 178 8.87 -16.02 -4.61
CA PRO A 178 8.22 -16.43 -3.37
C PRO A 178 9.20 -16.91 -2.29
N TYR A 179 10.52 -16.83 -2.50
CA TYR A 179 11.55 -17.46 -1.64
C TYR A 179 12.57 -16.51 -0.99
N GLN A 180 12.37 -15.19 -1.02
CA GLN A 180 13.24 -14.29 -0.25
C GLN A 180 12.42 -13.52 0.77
N GLU A 181 12.52 -14.00 2.01
CA GLU A 181 12.19 -13.24 3.20
C GLU A 181 13.05 -11.98 3.17
N GLY A 182 12.44 -10.81 2.94
CA GLY A 182 13.06 -9.57 3.41
C GLY A 182 13.18 -9.59 4.93
N ASP A 183 13.79 -8.59 5.54
CA ASP A 183 13.92 -8.56 7.01
C ASP A 183 12.55 -8.71 7.67
N LEU A 184 12.29 -9.88 8.26
CA LEU A 184 11.06 -10.21 8.96
C LEU A 184 11.26 -9.91 10.45
N PHE A 185 10.32 -9.16 11.01
CA PHE A 185 10.31 -8.80 12.41
C PHE A 185 9.11 -9.46 13.12
N PRO A 186 9.28 -9.92 14.38
CA PRO A 186 8.16 -10.33 15.23
C PRO A 186 7.14 -9.21 15.42
N VAL A 187 5.87 -9.57 15.60
CA VAL A 187 4.76 -8.61 15.73
C VAL A 187 4.65 -8.11 17.18
N GLU A 188 4.77 -6.79 17.39
CA GLU A 188 4.34 -6.14 18.63
C GLU A 188 3.09 -5.27 18.41
N ASP A 189 2.96 -4.59 17.26
CA ASP A 189 1.73 -3.93 16.77
C ASP A 189 1.92 -3.51 15.29
N VAL A 190 0.94 -3.75 14.41
CA VAL A 190 1.09 -3.51 12.95
C VAL A 190 1.13 -2.03 12.61
N ASN A 191 0.29 -1.21 13.25
CA ASN A 191 0.32 0.23 13.01
C ASN A 191 1.65 0.84 13.47
N THR A 192 2.19 0.33 14.58
CA THR A 192 3.51 0.69 15.11
C THR A 192 4.62 0.26 14.17
N PHE A 193 4.56 -0.94 13.59
CA PHE A 193 5.49 -1.38 12.56
C PHE A 193 5.44 -0.46 11.33
N ILE A 194 4.24 -0.16 10.82
CA ILE A 194 4.05 0.71 9.65
C ILE A 194 4.59 2.11 9.95
N LYS A 195 4.28 2.66 11.13
CA LYS A 195 4.80 3.94 11.60
C LYS A 195 6.34 3.92 11.68
N ARG A 196 6.94 2.87 12.25
CA ARG A 196 8.41 2.71 12.30
C ARG A 196 9.02 2.62 10.91
N CYS A 197 8.39 1.91 9.97
CA CYS A 197 8.84 1.83 8.59
C CYS A 197 8.70 3.16 7.86
N TRP A 198 7.65 3.92 8.15
CA TRP A 198 7.45 5.28 7.66
C TRP A 198 8.56 6.20 8.18
N GLU A 199 8.78 6.22 9.50
CA GLU A 199 9.85 6.98 10.16
C GLU A 199 11.23 6.64 9.59
N LYS A 200 11.56 5.35 9.44
CA LYS A 200 12.84 4.91 8.86
C LYS A 200 12.99 5.26 7.37
N ASN A 201 11.92 5.15 6.57
CA ASN A 201 11.98 5.45 5.12
C ASN A 201 12.00 6.96 4.83
N ASN A 202 11.45 7.80 5.70
CA ASN A 202 11.57 9.25 5.58
C ASN A 202 12.99 9.75 5.96
N ASP A 203 13.79 8.92 6.64
CA ASP A 203 15.01 9.36 7.33
C ASP A 203 16.34 8.82 6.75
N LEU A 204 16.43 8.61 5.42
CA LEU A 204 17.73 8.43 4.75
C LEU A 204 18.20 9.69 4.00
N CYS A 205 17.29 10.46 3.40
CA CYS A 205 17.62 11.75 2.77
C CYS A 205 17.36 12.97 3.68
N LEU A 206 16.37 12.91 4.59
CA LEU A 206 16.12 14.03 5.52
C LEU A 206 17.24 14.17 6.55
N ARG A 207 17.78 13.06 7.07
CA ARG A 207 19.00 13.03 7.89
C ARG A 207 20.18 13.78 7.24
N GLN A 208 20.41 13.62 5.94
CA GLN A 208 21.48 14.34 5.23
C GLN A 208 21.19 15.84 5.08
N LEU A 209 19.93 16.22 4.87
CA LEU A 209 19.50 17.63 4.83
C LEU A 209 19.63 18.33 6.19
N PHE A 210 19.45 17.61 7.31
CA PHE A 210 19.69 18.15 8.64
C PHE A 210 21.18 18.16 9.02
N THR A 211 21.98 17.18 8.57
CA THR A 211 23.43 17.12 8.85
C THR A 211 24.21 18.21 8.11
N GLN A 212 23.80 18.58 6.89
CA GLN A 212 24.43 19.71 6.16
C GLN A 212 24.07 21.06 6.78
N LYS A 213 22.89 21.19 7.39
CA LYS A 213 22.43 22.45 8.00
C LYS A 213 23.02 22.71 9.38
N THR A 214 23.49 21.67 10.08
CA THR A 214 24.15 21.77 11.39
C THR A 214 25.65 22.04 11.29
N ASN A 215 26.29 21.71 10.18
CA ASN A 215 27.73 21.96 9.98
C ASN A 215 28.03 23.35 9.39
N ALA A 216 27.01 24.04 8.87
CA ALA A 216 27.13 25.40 8.34
C ALA A 216 26.99 26.49 9.42
N SER A 217 26.65 26.13 10.66
CA SER A 217 26.37 27.04 11.77
C SER A 217 27.28 26.84 12.98
N THR A 218 28.33 26.02 12.87
CA THR A 218 29.37 25.82 13.89
C THR A 218 30.78 26.14 13.38
N SER A 219 30.92 27.15 12.52
CA SER A 219 32.21 27.79 12.25
C SER A 219 32.09 29.31 12.26
N GLU A 220 31.59 29.89 13.35
CA GLU A 220 31.76 31.33 13.62
C GLU A 220 31.42 31.62 15.09
N ALA A 221 32.31 31.24 15.99
CA ALA A 221 32.45 31.88 17.30
C ALA A 221 33.77 31.41 17.95
N GLY A 222 34.78 32.26 17.88
CA GLY A 222 36.03 32.06 18.59
C GLY A 222 37.13 32.96 18.06
N GLU A 223 37.11 34.23 18.49
CA GLU A 223 38.27 34.94 19.07
C GLU A 223 37.87 36.41 19.34
N GLU A 224 37.57 36.71 20.60
CA GLU A 224 37.76 38.03 21.19
C GLU A 224 39.25 38.20 21.47
N ASN A 225 39.82 39.36 21.12
CA ASN A 225 40.93 39.99 21.84
C ASN A 225 40.94 41.50 21.54
N ASP A 226 40.70 42.27 22.61
CA ASP A 226 41.32 43.52 23.05
C ASP A 226 41.90 44.53 22.02
N VAL A 227 41.54 45.80 22.21
CA VAL A 227 42.40 46.90 22.74
C VAL A 227 41.86 48.27 22.26
N ASP A 228 41.52 49.09 23.25
CA ASP A 228 41.66 50.54 23.41
C ASP A 228 41.71 51.56 22.24
N ASP A 229 41.13 52.71 22.60
CA ASP A 229 41.57 54.08 22.33
C ASP A 229 41.19 54.84 21.03
N LEU A 230 40.34 55.85 21.29
CA LEU A 230 40.50 57.29 21.01
C LEU A 230 40.62 57.85 19.58
N GLU A 231 39.99 59.03 19.45
CA GLU A 231 40.21 60.10 18.45
C GLU A 231 39.67 59.82 17.03
N ASP A 232 39.16 60.76 16.24
CA ASP A 232 38.72 62.15 16.35
C ASP A 232 38.06 62.43 14.97
N ASP A 233 37.36 63.56 14.90
CA ASP A 233 37.32 64.48 13.77
C ASP A 233 36.17 64.43 12.72
N SER A 234 35.44 65.56 12.74
CA SER A 234 34.74 66.25 11.63
C SER A 234 33.51 65.55 11.00
N MET A 235 32.34 66.19 10.81
CA MET A 235 32.06 67.59 10.48
C MET A 235 30.59 67.91 10.80
#